data_AF-A0A371QZ35-F1
#
_entry.id   AF-A0A371QZ35-F1
#
_cell.length_a   1.000
_cell.length_b   1.000
_cell.length_c   1.000
_cell.angle_alpha   90.00
_cell.angle_beta   90.00
_cell.angle_gamma   90.00
#
_symmetry.space_group_name_H-M   'P 1'
#
loop_
_entity.id
_entity.type
_entity.pdbx_description
1 polymer ?
#
loop_
_entity_poly.entity_id
_entity_poly.type
_entity_poly.pdbx_seq_one_letter_code
_entity_poly.pdbx_strand_id
1 'polypeptide(L)'
;MGKVLTILAHGDADGVCSAALVKAALGSKYDEVRVVFTHPVDLVKDFREFAAGDVYIVDVVIDEKYFSEAREALPSHRGRVVYIDHHPLPGEIPGIEIFHEEGASASELTYRMLAGLLPRRMSRVALYGAISDYMDYTEWVRSALLQWDKRIVYFESGVLMQGLERARKDHEFKREVVDHLTRGGAPSAMNRLLRLAEEQAKINEALTEWVEKNAVVKGAVAYVVNPPGPLGLAANLARGIREAPVGLAAEERGDIYVLSLRSIGVDLNAFLREFARKYDVSGGGHKNAAGGRVPKSLFEKLIDELNWYISRQRQGLVSSQ
;
A
#
# COMPACT_ATOMS: atom_id res chain seq x y z
N MET A 1 -8.29 10.86 -33.15
CA MET A 1 -7.67 11.08 -31.83
C MET A 1 -6.62 10.00 -31.64
N GLY A 2 -5.45 10.33 -31.09
CA GLY A 2 -4.39 9.36 -30.82
C GLY A 2 -4.82 8.31 -29.77
N LYS A 3 -4.12 7.19 -29.71
CA LYS A 3 -4.31 6.15 -28.69
C LYS A 3 -3.78 6.67 -27.35
N VAL A 4 -4.65 6.72 -26.35
CA VAL A 4 -4.30 7.14 -24.99
C VAL A 4 -4.29 5.92 -24.06
N LEU A 5 -3.31 5.86 -23.17
CA LEU A 5 -3.28 4.95 -22.02
C LEU A 5 -3.32 5.78 -20.74
N THR A 6 -4.25 5.47 -19.84
CA THR A 6 -4.32 6.06 -18.50
C THR A 6 -3.96 5.00 -17.47
N ILE A 7 -3.03 5.32 -16.58
CA ILE A 7 -2.61 4.46 -15.47
C ILE A 7 -3.03 5.15 -14.16
N LEU A 8 -4.05 4.62 -13.49
CA LEU A 8 -4.42 5.02 -12.14
C LEU A 8 -3.64 4.13 -11.16
N ALA A 9 -2.79 4.73 -10.35
CA ALA A 9 -1.90 4.00 -9.46
C ALA A 9 -1.98 4.52 -8.03
N HIS A 10 -1.71 3.66 -7.05
CA HIS A 10 -1.42 4.15 -5.72
C HIS A 10 -0.04 4.84 -5.67
N GLY A 11 0.12 5.76 -4.72
CA GLY A 11 1.26 6.68 -4.67
C GLY A 11 2.46 6.17 -3.87
N ASP A 12 2.40 4.96 -3.31
CA ASP A 12 3.54 4.35 -2.62
C ASP A 12 4.47 3.64 -3.61
N ALA A 13 5.43 2.88 -3.08
CA ALA A 13 6.43 2.21 -3.89
C ALA A 13 5.85 1.06 -4.74
N ASP A 14 4.85 0.32 -4.26
CA ASP A 14 4.26 -0.79 -5.01
C ASP A 14 3.43 -0.27 -6.20
N GLY A 15 2.59 0.75 -5.96
CA GLY A 15 1.84 1.43 -7.01
C GLY A 15 2.74 2.17 -8.03
N VAL A 16 3.78 2.87 -7.57
CA VAL A 16 4.77 3.53 -8.45
C VAL A 16 5.53 2.52 -9.31
N CYS A 17 5.96 1.40 -8.74
CA CYS A 17 6.61 0.34 -9.51
C CYS A 17 5.65 -0.31 -10.51
N SER A 18 4.41 -0.58 -10.10
CA SER A 18 3.36 -1.12 -10.98
C SER A 18 3.10 -0.20 -12.16
N ALA A 19 2.95 1.11 -11.92
CA ALA A 19 2.79 2.10 -12.98
C ALA A 19 3.98 2.13 -13.95
N ALA A 20 5.20 2.06 -13.42
CA ALA A 20 6.43 2.03 -14.22
C ALA A 20 6.52 0.78 -15.11
N LEU A 21 6.07 -0.37 -14.60
CA LEU A 21 6.02 -1.65 -15.33
C LEU A 21 4.99 -1.61 -16.46
N VAL A 22 3.77 -1.13 -16.19
CA VAL A 22 2.73 -0.93 -17.22
C VAL A 22 3.26 0.00 -18.31
N LYS A 23 3.81 1.16 -17.92
CA LYS A 23 4.35 2.15 -18.86
C LYS A 23 5.52 1.59 -19.68
N ALA A 24 6.39 0.78 -19.09
CA ALA A 24 7.51 0.15 -19.82
C ALA A 24 7.04 -0.91 -20.82
N ALA A 25 6.03 -1.69 -20.48
CA ALA A 25 5.52 -2.76 -21.34
C ALA A 25 4.70 -2.24 -22.52
N LEU A 26 3.93 -1.17 -22.29
CA LEU A 26 2.88 -0.75 -23.21
C LEU A 26 3.09 0.63 -23.81
N GLY A 27 3.93 1.49 -23.21
CA GLY A 27 3.97 2.91 -23.55
C GLY A 27 4.27 3.21 -25.02
N SER A 28 5.05 2.37 -25.71
CA SER A 28 5.34 2.54 -27.14
C SER A 28 4.16 2.24 -28.08
N LYS A 29 3.06 1.68 -27.56
CA LYS A 29 1.84 1.35 -28.32
C LYS A 29 0.80 2.47 -28.31
N TYR A 30 1.04 3.52 -27.53
CA TYR A 30 0.12 4.64 -27.31
C TYR A 30 0.82 5.95 -27.65
N ASP A 31 0.05 6.91 -28.15
CA ASP A 31 0.54 8.26 -28.48
C ASP A 31 0.72 9.11 -27.21
N GLU A 32 -0.05 8.80 -26.17
CA GLU A 32 -0.01 9.47 -24.87
C GLU A 32 -0.17 8.46 -23.74
N VAL A 33 0.67 8.56 -22.70
CA VAL A 33 0.55 7.78 -21.47
C VAL A 33 0.41 8.72 -20.27
N ARG A 34 -0.75 8.68 -19.61
CA ARG A 34 -1.07 9.46 -18.41
C ARG A 34 -0.89 8.59 -17.18
N VAL A 35 -0.23 9.13 -16.16
CA VAL A 35 -0.13 8.49 -14.84
C VAL A 35 -0.85 9.39 -13.84
N VAL A 36 -1.84 8.82 -13.16
CA VAL A 36 -2.68 9.50 -12.17
C VAL A 36 -2.52 8.77 -10.85
N PHE A 37 -1.97 9.44 -9.86
CA PHE A 37 -1.91 8.90 -8.52
C PHE A 37 -3.23 9.14 -7.80
N THR A 38 -3.87 8.05 -7.39
CA THR A 38 -5.15 8.04 -6.69
C THR A 38 -5.05 7.17 -5.42
N HIS A 39 -6.16 7.03 -4.71
CA HIS A 39 -6.27 6.27 -3.48
C HIS A 39 -7.71 5.73 -3.34
N PRO A 40 -7.95 4.72 -2.49
CA PRO A 40 -9.21 3.97 -2.49
C PRO A 40 -10.48 4.84 -2.43
N VAL A 41 -10.46 5.91 -1.64
CA VAL A 41 -11.62 6.80 -1.46
C VAL A 41 -11.89 7.72 -2.65
N ASP A 42 -10.88 8.02 -3.47
CA ASP A 42 -10.98 8.92 -4.62
C ASP A 42 -10.95 8.18 -5.96
N LEU A 43 -10.71 6.85 -5.97
CA LEU A 43 -10.55 6.06 -7.19
C LEU A 43 -11.66 6.28 -8.22
N VAL A 44 -12.93 6.20 -7.80
CA VAL A 44 -14.07 6.36 -8.72
C VAL A 44 -14.17 7.78 -9.25
N LYS A 45 -13.91 8.78 -8.39
CA LYS A 45 -13.91 10.19 -8.77
C LYS A 45 -12.80 10.46 -9.79
N ASP A 46 -11.57 10.05 -9.49
CA ASP A 46 -10.40 10.23 -10.35
C ASP A 46 -10.54 9.44 -11.66
N PHE A 47 -11.15 8.25 -11.61
CA PHE A 47 -11.48 7.49 -12.81
C PHE A 47 -12.44 8.28 -13.71
N ARG A 48 -13.55 8.78 -13.17
CA ARG A 48 -14.51 9.60 -13.94
C ARG A 48 -13.89 10.86 -14.52
N GLU A 49 -12.95 11.49 -13.80
CA GLU A 49 -12.32 12.74 -14.21
C GLU A 49 -11.21 12.54 -15.25
N PHE A 50 -10.37 11.50 -15.09
CA PHE A 50 -9.13 11.37 -15.84
C PHE A 50 -9.07 10.18 -16.80
N ALA A 51 -9.96 9.19 -16.71
CA ALA A 51 -9.91 8.01 -17.56
C ALA A 51 -10.12 8.37 -19.04
N ALA A 52 -9.12 8.07 -19.86
CA ALA A 52 -9.16 8.24 -21.31
C ALA A 52 -8.43 7.10 -22.01
N GLY A 53 -8.99 6.62 -23.12
CA GLY A 53 -8.46 5.48 -23.87
C GLY A 53 -8.48 4.19 -23.04
N ASP A 54 -7.44 3.37 -23.15
CA ASP A 54 -7.32 2.18 -22.31
C ASP A 54 -6.85 2.58 -20.90
N VAL A 55 -7.32 1.86 -19.89
CA VAL A 55 -7.09 2.18 -18.48
C VAL A 55 -6.50 0.99 -17.75
N TYR A 56 -5.42 1.24 -17.01
CA TYR A 56 -4.87 0.32 -16.03
C TYR A 56 -5.05 0.93 -14.64
N ILE A 57 -5.67 0.18 -13.74
CA ILE A 57 -5.76 0.52 -12.31
C ILE A 57 -4.83 -0.44 -11.59
N VAL A 58 -3.81 0.08 -10.91
CA VAL A 58 -2.77 -0.73 -10.28
C VAL A 58 -2.58 -0.35 -8.81
N ASP A 59 -2.61 -1.37 -7.94
CA ASP A 59 -2.38 -1.22 -6.50
C ASP A 59 -3.38 -0.28 -5.77
N VAL A 60 -4.60 -0.15 -6.28
CA VAL A 60 -5.63 0.69 -5.66
C VAL A 60 -6.81 -0.16 -5.24
N VAL A 61 -6.99 -0.33 -3.94
CA VAL A 61 -8.15 -1.01 -3.35
C VAL A 61 -9.44 -0.35 -3.80
N ILE A 62 -10.42 -1.17 -4.17
CA ILE A 62 -11.81 -0.72 -4.32
C ILE A 62 -12.46 -0.72 -2.94
N ASP A 63 -12.65 0.48 -2.39
CA ASP A 63 -13.29 0.69 -1.09
C ASP A 63 -14.74 0.15 -1.11
N GLU A 64 -15.10 -0.64 -0.10
CA GLU A 64 -16.45 -1.23 0.03
C GLU A 64 -17.56 -0.19 -0.06
N LYS A 65 -17.35 1.01 0.47
CA LYS A 65 -18.31 2.10 0.44
C LYS A 65 -18.62 2.57 -0.98
N TYR A 66 -17.61 2.56 -1.85
CA TYR A 66 -17.72 3.03 -3.25
C TYR A 66 -17.83 1.89 -4.25
N PHE A 67 -17.95 0.64 -3.78
CA PHE A 67 -17.99 -0.54 -4.65
C PHE A 67 -19.14 -0.50 -5.66
N SER A 68 -20.34 -0.07 -5.25
CA SER A 68 -21.48 0.06 -6.17
C SER A 68 -21.19 1.07 -7.29
N GLU A 69 -20.55 2.19 -6.97
CA GLU A 69 -20.18 3.19 -7.98
C GLU A 69 -19.07 2.69 -8.90
N ALA A 70 -18.07 1.96 -8.37
CA ALA A 70 -17.03 1.34 -9.18
C ALA A 70 -17.60 0.29 -10.13
N ARG A 71 -18.54 -0.54 -9.67
CA ARG A 71 -19.25 -1.53 -10.49
C ARG A 71 -20.06 -0.93 -11.63
N GLU A 72 -20.49 0.31 -11.50
CA GLU A 72 -21.18 1.05 -12.56
C GLU A 72 -20.17 1.74 -13.49
N ALA A 73 -19.20 2.47 -12.93
CA ALA A 73 -18.32 3.35 -13.68
C ALA A 73 -17.28 2.59 -14.51
N LEU A 74 -16.64 1.56 -13.95
CA LEU A 74 -15.53 0.86 -14.63
C LEU A 74 -16.00 0.13 -15.89
N PRO A 75 -17.09 -0.66 -15.88
CA PRO A 75 -17.55 -1.37 -17.08
C PRO A 75 -18.22 -0.46 -18.11
N SER A 76 -18.70 0.71 -17.69
CA SER A 76 -19.31 1.71 -18.59
C SER A 76 -18.27 2.50 -19.39
N HIS A 77 -16.99 2.35 -19.08
CA HIS A 77 -15.91 3.00 -19.82
C HIS A 77 -15.78 2.40 -21.22
N ARG A 78 -15.60 3.27 -22.23
CA ARG A 78 -15.55 2.82 -23.63
C ARG A 78 -14.25 2.09 -23.99
N GLY A 79 -13.16 2.42 -23.30
CA GLY A 79 -11.86 1.78 -23.51
C GLY A 79 -11.70 0.52 -22.68
N ARG A 80 -10.63 -0.24 -22.92
CA ARG A 80 -10.30 -1.41 -22.12
C ARG A 80 -9.98 -0.97 -20.68
N VAL A 81 -10.48 -1.70 -19.68
CA VAL A 81 -10.12 -1.49 -18.28
C VAL A 81 -9.47 -2.75 -17.73
N VAL A 82 -8.25 -2.61 -17.22
CA VAL A 82 -7.49 -3.66 -16.56
C VAL A 82 -7.25 -3.26 -15.11
N TYR A 83 -7.63 -4.11 -14.17
CA TYR A 83 -7.42 -3.92 -12.74
C TYR A 83 -6.40 -4.95 -12.24
N ILE A 84 -5.30 -4.48 -11.63
CA ILE A 84 -4.24 -5.31 -11.06
C ILE A 84 -4.05 -4.92 -9.60
N ASP A 85 -4.40 -5.81 -8.69
CA ASP A 85 -4.35 -5.52 -7.25
C ASP A 85 -4.24 -6.82 -6.46
N HIS A 86 -3.83 -6.69 -5.20
CA HIS A 86 -3.61 -7.80 -4.28
C HIS A 86 -4.46 -7.71 -3.00
N HIS A 87 -5.18 -6.60 -2.80
CA HIS A 87 -6.05 -6.43 -1.65
C HIS A 87 -7.34 -7.24 -1.77
N PRO A 88 -8.01 -7.60 -0.66
CA PRO A 88 -9.27 -8.30 -0.72
C PRO A 88 -10.33 -7.55 -1.54
N LEU A 89 -10.91 -8.22 -2.54
CA LEU A 89 -11.95 -7.63 -3.38
C LEU A 89 -13.30 -7.62 -2.64
N PRO A 90 -14.05 -6.49 -2.68
CA PRO A 90 -15.39 -6.42 -2.10
C PRO A 90 -16.42 -7.26 -2.88
N GLY A 91 -16.12 -7.63 -4.12
CA GLY A 91 -16.91 -8.52 -4.96
C GLY A 91 -16.51 -8.44 -6.43
N GLU A 92 -17.25 -9.13 -7.29
CA GLU A 92 -17.00 -9.16 -8.72
C GLU A 92 -17.40 -7.86 -9.43
N ILE A 93 -16.59 -7.46 -10.42
CA ILE A 93 -16.86 -6.34 -11.33
C ILE A 93 -16.89 -6.89 -12.76
N PRO A 94 -18.08 -7.23 -13.30
CA PRO A 94 -18.18 -7.79 -14.65
C PRO A 94 -17.81 -6.75 -15.70
N GLY A 95 -17.25 -7.20 -16.83
CA GLY A 95 -16.97 -6.34 -17.99
C GLY A 95 -15.60 -5.64 -17.96
N ILE A 96 -14.76 -5.91 -16.95
CA ILE A 96 -13.36 -5.48 -16.91
C ILE A 96 -12.44 -6.70 -16.77
N GLU A 97 -11.15 -6.53 -17.08
CA GLU A 97 -10.13 -7.55 -16.85
C GLU A 97 -9.56 -7.40 -15.45
N ILE A 98 -9.56 -8.47 -14.66
CA ILE A 98 -9.10 -8.47 -13.27
C ILE A 98 -7.94 -9.46 -13.15
N PHE A 99 -6.78 -8.95 -12.71
CA PHE A 99 -5.61 -9.74 -12.33
C PHE A 99 -5.40 -9.55 -10.83
N HIS A 100 -5.88 -10.52 -10.05
CA HIS A 100 -5.94 -10.41 -8.59
C HIS A 100 -5.41 -11.69 -7.94
N GLU A 101 -4.57 -11.51 -6.92
CA GLU A 101 -4.04 -12.59 -6.08
C GLU A 101 -3.64 -12.00 -4.73
N GLU A 102 -4.25 -12.46 -3.63
CA GLU A 102 -3.81 -12.09 -2.29
C GLU A 102 -2.48 -12.78 -1.95
N GLY A 103 -1.59 -12.07 -1.26
CA GLY A 103 -0.31 -12.60 -0.79
C GLY A 103 0.87 -12.39 -1.74
N ALA A 104 0.62 -11.88 -2.95
CA ALA A 104 1.62 -11.26 -3.82
C ALA A 104 1.45 -9.73 -3.83
N SER A 105 2.47 -8.98 -4.22
CA SER A 105 2.37 -7.52 -4.37
C SER A 105 1.79 -7.14 -5.74
N ALA A 106 1.22 -5.95 -5.88
CA ALA A 106 0.68 -5.48 -7.15
C ALA A 106 1.78 -5.35 -8.21
N SER A 107 3.01 -4.98 -7.84
CA SER A 107 4.13 -4.90 -8.78
C SER A 107 4.62 -6.27 -9.24
N GLU A 108 4.57 -7.30 -8.38
CA GLU A 108 4.78 -8.70 -8.79
C GLU A 108 3.71 -9.11 -9.81
N LEU A 109 2.43 -8.90 -9.51
CA LEU A 109 1.32 -9.27 -10.38
C LEU A 109 1.40 -8.56 -11.72
N THR A 110 1.72 -7.27 -11.70
CA THR A 110 1.94 -6.45 -12.91
C THR A 110 3.08 -7.01 -13.76
N TYR A 111 4.20 -7.39 -13.13
CA TYR A 111 5.32 -8.00 -13.86
C TYR A 111 4.95 -9.36 -14.44
N ARG A 112 4.29 -10.24 -13.67
CA ARG A 112 3.84 -11.56 -14.12
C ARG A 112 2.91 -11.45 -15.33
N MET A 113 1.93 -10.55 -15.27
CA MET A 113 0.99 -10.29 -16.37
C MET A 113 1.70 -9.80 -17.64
N LEU A 114 2.70 -8.92 -17.49
CA LEU A 114 3.35 -8.24 -18.60
C LEU A 114 4.74 -8.80 -18.95
N ALA A 115 5.15 -9.93 -18.37
CA ALA A 115 6.51 -10.46 -18.46
C ALA A 115 6.98 -10.65 -19.92
N GLY A 116 6.09 -11.08 -20.81
CA GLY A 116 6.40 -11.27 -22.24
C GLY A 116 6.67 -9.97 -23.02
N LEU A 117 6.33 -8.82 -22.44
CA LEU A 117 6.54 -7.49 -23.03
C LEU A 117 7.67 -6.70 -22.36
N LEU A 118 8.19 -7.21 -21.24
CA LEU A 118 9.17 -6.52 -20.41
C LEU A 118 10.57 -7.13 -20.60
N PRO A 119 11.63 -6.31 -20.69
CA PRO A 119 12.98 -6.84 -20.62
C PRO A 119 13.24 -7.38 -19.21
N ARG A 120 13.99 -8.49 -19.11
CA ARG A 120 14.30 -9.19 -17.84
C ARG A 120 14.76 -8.26 -16.71
N ARG A 121 15.49 -7.18 -17.03
CA ARG A 121 15.97 -6.18 -16.06
C ARG A 121 14.85 -5.50 -15.25
N MET A 122 13.63 -5.45 -15.79
CA MET A 122 12.46 -4.86 -15.14
C MET A 122 11.93 -5.71 -13.98
N SER A 123 12.38 -6.96 -13.83
CA SER A 123 12.14 -7.74 -12.61
C SER A 123 12.64 -7.01 -11.37
N ARG A 124 13.71 -6.22 -11.46
CA ARG A 124 14.17 -5.38 -10.35
C ARG A 124 13.13 -4.35 -9.90
N VAL A 125 12.41 -3.73 -10.85
CA VAL A 125 11.37 -2.75 -10.52
C VAL A 125 10.22 -3.42 -9.76
N ALA A 126 9.81 -4.61 -10.20
CA ALA A 126 8.83 -5.40 -9.46
C ALA A 126 9.34 -5.84 -8.08
N LEU A 127 10.61 -6.22 -7.96
CA LEU A 127 11.20 -6.52 -6.66
C LEU A 127 11.21 -5.30 -5.72
N TYR A 128 11.44 -4.09 -6.24
CA TYR A 128 11.42 -2.89 -5.42
C TYR A 128 10.04 -2.62 -4.81
N GLY A 129 8.97 -2.80 -5.58
CA GLY A 129 7.60 -2.66 -5.08
C GLY A 129 7.28 -3.76 -4.05
N ALA A 130 7.52 -5.03 -4.42
CA ALA A 130 7.27 -6.17 -3.54
C ALA A 130 7.98 -6.08 -2.18
N ILE A 131 9.26 -5.70 -2.15
CA ILE A 131 10.00 -5.52 -0.89
C ILE A 131 9.45 -4.36 -0.08
N SER A 132 9.06 -3.26 -0.74
CA SER A 132 8.52 -2.08 -0.06
C SER A 132 7.16 -2.34 0.59
N ASP A 133 6.41 -3.32 0.08
CA ASP A 133 5.15 -3.78 0.66
C ASP A 133 5.31 -5.00 1.59
N TYR A 134 6.54 -5.30 2.03
CA TYR A 134 6.87 -6.43 2.91
C TYR A 134 6.50 -7.81 2.35
N MET A 135 6.41 -7.93 1.02
CA MET A 135 6.05 -9.17 0.30
C MET A 135 7.27 -9.88 -0.28
N ASP A 136 8.39 -9.87 0.42
CA ASP A 136 9.64 -10.51 0.00
C ASP A 136 9.69 -12.04 0.24
N TYR A 137 8.54 -12.63 0.56
CA TYR A 137 8.39 -14.04 0.88
C TYR A 137 7.81 -14.90 -0.25
N THR A 138 7.26 -14.30 -1.32
CA THR A 138 6.66 -15.07 -2.41
C THR A 138 7.69 -15.93 -3.14
N GLU A 139 7.25 -17.03 -3.76
CA GLU A 139 8.14 -17.90 -4.52
C GLU A 139 8.79 -17.15 -5.70
N TRP A 140 8.02 -16.29 -6.37
CA TRP A 140 8.54 -15.45 -7.44
C TRP A 140 9.60 -14.48 -6.94
N VAL A 141 9.37 -13.74 -5.84
CA VAL A 141 10.36 -12.79 -5.30
C VAL A 141 11.64 -13.52 -4.90
N ARG A 142 11.53 -14.66 -4.19
CA ARG A 142 12.69 -15.46 -3.81
C ARG A 142 13.50 -15.91 -5.03
N SER A 143 12.83 -16.42 -6.06
CA SER A 143 13.47 -16.84 -7.31
C SER A 143 14.12 -15.68 -8.06
N ALA A 144 13.42 -14.54 -8.16
CA ALA A 144 13.94 -13.34 -8.81
C ALA A 144 15.15 -12.77 -8.06
N LEU A 145 15.15 -12.78 -6.73
CA LEU A 145 16.30 -12.37 -5.91
C LEU A 145 17.52 -13.27 -6.10
N LEU A 146 17.38 -14.55 -6.45
CA LEU A 146 18.53 -15.41 -6.79
C LEU A 146 19.24 -14.97 -8.08
N GLN A 147 18.54 -14.21 -8.94
CA GLN A 147 19.06 -13.71 -10.20
C GLN A 147 19.75 -12.35 -10.08
N TRP A 148 19.69 -11.72 -8.90
CA TRP A 148 20.22 -10.41 -8.60
C TRP A 148 21.01 -10.44 -7.29
N ASP A 149 21.87 -9.45 -7.03
CA ASP A 149 22.44 -9.34 -5.68
C ASP A 149 21.37 -8.71 -4.76
N LYS A 150 20.90 -9.48 -3.78
CA LYS A 150 19.87 -9.03 -2.85
C LYS A 150 20.23 -7.71 -2.15
N ARG A 151 21.50 -7.48 -1.80
CA ARG A 151 21.90 -6.25 -1.08
C ARG A 151 21.67 -5.01 -1.92
N ILE A 152 21.94 -5.12 -3.22
CA ILE A 152 21.65 -4.05 -4.18
C ILE A 152 20.14 -3.83 -4.24
N VAL A 153 19.35 -4.89 -4.41
CA VAL A 153 17.89 -4.77 -4.54
C VAL A 153 17.25 -4.17 -3.28
N TYR A 154 17.63 -4.62 -2.08
CA TYR A 154 17.13 -4.07 -0.82
C TYR A 154 17.55 -2.61 -0.62
N PHE A 155 18.79 -2.24 -0.97
CA PHE A 155 19.23 -0.84 -0.91
C PHE A 155 18.37 0.05 -1.81
N GLU A 156 18.17 -0.35 -3.06
CA GLU A 156 17.36 0.40 -4.02
C GLU A 156 15.88 0.49 -3.59
N SER A 157 15.32 -0.61 -3.07
CA SER A 157 13.97 -0.62 -2.49
C SER A 157 13.85 0.35 -1.31
N GLY A 158 14.84 0.34 -0.42
CA GLY A 158 14.91 1.25 0.72
C GLY A 158 15.04 2.72 0.33
N VAL A 159 15.78 3.02 -0.74
CA VAL A 159 15.85 4.38 -1.30
C VAL A 159 14.49 4.80 -1.88
N LEU A 160 13.86 3.93 -2.67
CA LEU A 160 12.56 4.22 -3.29
C LEU A 160 11.48 4.47 -2.24
N MET A 161 11.29 3.53 -1.32
CA MET A 161 10.26 3.60 -0.27
C MET A 161 10.41 4.88 0.56
N GLN A 162 11.62 5.15 1.07
CA GLN A 162 11.87 6.31 1.92
C GLN A 162 11.75 7.64 1.16
N GLY A 163 12.23 7.69 -0.08
CA GLY A 163 12.12 8.87 -0.92
C GLY A 163 10.68 9.22 -1.27
N LEU A 164 9.85 8.21 -1.57
CA LEU A 164 8.42 8.39 -1.86
C LEU A 164 7.62 8.77 -0.61
N GLU A 165 7.92 8.18 0.55
CA GLU A 165 7.33 8.57 1.85
C GLU A 165 7.57 10.06 2.13
N ARG A 166 8.81 10.52 1.92
CA ARG A 166 9.18 11.93 2.12
C ARG A 166 8.51 12.85 1.11
N ALA A 167 8.37 12.41 -0.13
CA ALA A 167 7.71 13.17 -1.19
C ALA A 167 6.21 13.39 -0.92
N ARG A 168 5.57 12.56 -0.09
CA ARG A 168 4.16 12.68 0.31
C ARG A 168 3.22 12.84 -0.90
N LYS A 169 2.65 14.04 -1.09
CA LYS A 169 1.66 14.37 -2.13
C LYS A 169 2.27 15.03 -3.38
N ASP A 170 3.59 15.05 -3.51
CA ASP A 170 4.24 15.56 -4.73
C ASP A 170 4.07 14.57 -5.89
N HIS A 171 2.88 14.60 -6.51
CA HIS A 171 2.53 13.69 -7.60
C HIS A 171 3.36 13.94 -8.85
N GLU A 172 3.78 15.17 -9.12
CA GLU A 172 4.68 15.47 -10.25
C GLU A 172 6.01 14.76 -10.08
N PHE A 173 6.62 14.87 -8.90
CA PHE A 173 7.84 14.13 -8.61
C PHE A 173 7.66 12.61 -8.72
N LYS A 174 6.55 12.07 -8.22
CA LYS A 174 6.28 10.63 -8.36
C LYS A 174 6.18 10.19 -9.82
N ARG A 175 5.68 11.05 -10.73
CA ARG A 175 5.69 10.77 -12.18
C ARG A 175 7.10 10.77 -12.76
N GLU A 176 7.97 11.68 -12.29
CA GLU A 176 9.40 11.64 -12.64
C GLU A 176 10.05 10.31 -12.19
N VAL A 177 9.71 9.83 -10.99
CA VAL A 177 10.17 8.52 -10.48
C VAL A 177 9.66 7.38 -11.37
N VAL A 178 8.38 7.37 -11.74
CA VAL A 178 7.82 6.39 -12.69
C VAL A 178 8.62 6.39 -13.99
N ASP A 179 8.87 7.56 -14.57
CA ASP A 179 9.61 7.69 -15.83
C ASP A 179 11.06 7.19 -15.76
N HIS A 180 11.70 7.37 -14.61
CA HIS A 180 13.03 6.86 -14.34
C HIS A 180 13.05 5.34 -14.22
N LEU A 181 12.09 4.77 -13.47
CA LEU A 181 11.94 3.32 -13.30
C LEU A 181 11.53 2.63 -14.61
N THR A 182 10.69 3.26 -15.44
CA THR A 182 10.31 2.75 -16.78
C THR A 182 11.53 2.49 -17.66
N ARG A 183 12.59 3.30 -17.52
CA ARG A 183 13.85 3.12 -18.26
C ARG A 183 14.76 2.07 -17.63
N GLY A 184 14.39 1.53 -16.47
CA GLY A 184 15.20 0.61 -15.67
C GLY A 184 16.29 1.30 -14.86
N GLY A 185 16.13 2.61 -14.60
CA GLY A 185 17.02 3.37 -13.73
C GLY A 185 16.92 2.89 -12.29
N ALA A 186 18.06 2.80 -11.60
CA ALA A 186 18.10 2.46 -10.19
C ALA A 186 17.58 3.65 -9.35
N PRO A 187 16.70 3.45 -8.35
CA PRO A 187 16.23 4.51 -7.45
C PRO A 187 17.34 5.47 -6.96
N SER A 188 18.47 4.95 -6.51
CA SER A 188 19.62 5.71 -6.01
C SER A 188 20.29 6.61 -7.04
N ALA A 189 20.13 6.32 -8.34
CA ALA A 189 20.67 7.16 -9.41
C ALA A 189 19.85 8.45 -9.62
N MET A 190 18.66 8.57 -9.04
CA MET A 190 17.89 9.81 -9.06
C MET A 190 18.27 10.67 -7.84
N ASN A 191 19.14 11.66 -8.04
CA ASN A 191 19.68 12.51 -6.97
C ASN A 191 18.62 13.08 -6.03
N ARG A 192 17.47 13.52 -6.56
CA ARG A 192 16.38 14.05 -5.74
C ARG A 192 15.76 12.97 -4.86
N LEU A 193 15.53 11.78 -5.40
CA LEU A 193 14.97 10.64 -4.66
C LEU A 193 15.94 10.19 -3.55
N LEU A 194 17.24 10.07 -3.85
CA LEU A 194 18.25 9.69 -2.88
C LEU A 194 18.34 10.69 -1.71
N ARG A 195 18.31 12.00 -1.98
CA ARG A 195 18.31 13.02 -0.92
C ARG A 195 17.07 12.92 -0.02
N LEU A 196 15.89 12.77 -0.63
CA LEU A 196 14.64 12.61 0.12
C LEU A 196 14.65 11.33 0.97
N ALA A 197 15.25 10.25 0.46
CA ALA A 197 15.43 9.02 1.20
C ALA A 197 16.36 9.19 2.40
N GLU A 198 17.47 9.91 2.26
CA GLU A 198 18.39 10.22 3.36
C GLU A 198 17.72 11.07 4.45
N GLU A 199 16.95 12.09 4.06
CA GLU A 199 16.16 12.88 5.01
C GLU A 199 15.17 12.01 5.80
N GLN A 200 14.45 11.13 5.09
CA GLN A 200 13.48 10.26 5.73
C GLN A 200 14.13 9.21 6.63
N ALA A 201 15.32 8.71 6.27
CA ALA A 201 16.07 7.79 7.10
C ALA A 201 16.40 8.41 8.47
N LYS A 202 16.81 9.69 8.49
CA LYS A 202 17.06 10.43 9.75
C LYS A 202 15.79 10.58 10.59
N ILE A 203 14.65 10.84 9.94
CA ILE A 203 13.34 10.91 10.63
C ILE A 203 12.95 9.54 11.20
N ASN A 204 13.16 8.47 10.44
CA ASN A 204 12.84 7.10 10.87
C ASN A 204 13.67 6.69 12.10
N GLU A 205 14.96 7.02 12.13
CA GLU A 205 15.82 6.75 13.28
C GLU A 205 15.38 7.54 14.53
N ALA A 206 15.11 8.84 14.37
CA ALA A 206 14.60 9.67 15.45
C ALA A 206 13.22 9.18 15.96
N LEU A 207 12.39 8.63 15.07
CA LEU A 207 11.10 8.06 15.43
C LEU A 207 11.28 6.82 16.32
N THR A 208 12.30 5.98 16.09
CA THR A 208 12.61 4.83 16.95
C THR A 208 12.81 5.27 18.39
N GLU A 209 13.73 6.22 18.64
CA GLU A 209 13.98 6.75 19.98
C GLU A 209 12.74 7.41 20.61
N TRP A 210 11.93 8.08 19.79
CA TRP A 210 10.70 8.72 20.27
C TRP A 210 9.68 7.67 20.69
N VAL A 211 9.48 6.60 19.92
CA VAL A 211 8.53 5.52 20.24
C VAL A 211 8.96 4.78 21.51
N GLU A 212 10.25 4.51 21.71
CA GLU A 212 10.76 3.90 22.95
C GLU A 212 10.34 4.66 24.21
N LYS A 213 10.34 5.99 24.14
CA LYS A 213 9.99 6.88 25.27
C LYS A 213 8.49 7.05 25.43
N ASN A 214 7.71 7.03 24.34
CA ASN A 214 6.30 7.45 24.34
C ASN A 214 5.28 6.32 24.17
N ALA A 215 5.67 5.12 23.75
CA ALA A 215 4.73 4.02 23.54
C ALA A 215 4.11 3.57 24.87
N VAL A 216 2.77 3.55 24.91
CA VAL A 216 1.95 3.08 26.03
C VAL A 216 1.46 1.67 25.73
N VAL A 217 1.37 0.81 26.75
CA VAL A 217 0.84 -0.55 26.60
C VAL A 217 -0.48 -0.69 27.38
N LYS A 218 -1.54 -1.14 26.71
CA LYS A 218 -2.82 -1.51 27.30
C LYS A 218 -3.18 -2.93 26.85
N GLY A 219 -2.95 -3.90 27.74
CA GLY A 219 -3.13 -5.32 27.44
C GLY A 219 -2.18 -5.80 26.33
N ALA A 220 -2.76 -6.34 25.26
CA ALA A 220 -2.05 -6.84 24.07
C ALA A 220 -1.78 -5.75 23.01
N VAL A 221 -2.09 -4.49 23.30
CA VAL A 221 -1.96 -3.37 22.36
C VAL A 221 -0.93 -2.37 22.88
N ALA A 222 0.13 -2.14 22.12
CA ALA A 222 1.03 -1.00 22.31
C ALA A 222 0.62 0.13 21.37
N TYR A 223 0.58 1.38 21.85
CA TYR A 223 0.18 2.50 21.03
C TYR A 223 0.94 3.79 21.29
N VAL A 224 0.96 4.65 20.27
CA VAL A 224 1.46 6.03 20.32
C VAL A 224 0.45 6.99 19.68
N VAL A 225 0.43 8.23 20.15
CA VAL A 225 -0.41 9.30 19.61
C VAL A 225 0.46 10.46 19.15
N ASN A 226 0.19 10.97 17.94
CA ASN A 226 0.92 12.01 17.24
C ASN A 226 2.45 11.75 17.11
N PRO A 227 2.87 10.59 16.59
CA PRO A 227 4.30 10.34 16.37
C PRO A 227 4.91 11.33 15.36
N PRO A 228 6.17 11.76 15.54
CA PRO A 228 6.85 12.70 14.64
C PRO A 228 7.39 12.03 13.37
N GLY A 229 6.61 11.14 12.76
CA GLY A 229 7.02 10.36 11.59
C GLY A 229 5.88 9.52 11.00
N PRO A 230 6.18 8.61 10.06
CA PRO A 230 5.16 7.81 9.39
C PRO A 230 4.35 6.95 10.38
N LEU A 231 3.02 7.05 10.35
CA LEU A 231 2.12 6.32 11.24
C LEU A 231 2.30 4.79 11.15
N GLY A 232 2.48 4.27 9.93
CA GLY A 232 2.72 2.85 9.68
C GLY A 232 3.95 2.32 10.41
N LEU A 233 5.07 3.05 10.30
CA LEU A 233 6.31 2.73 10.97
C LEU A 233 6.18 2.87 12.48
N ALA A 234 5.57 3.96 12.97
CA ALA A 234 5.35 4.19 14.39
C ALA A 234 4.54 3.05 15.05
N ALA A 235 3.50 2.57 14.37
CA ALA A 235 2.70 1.42 14.83
C ALA A 235 3.53 0.13 14.88
N ASN A 236 4.34 -0.14 13.85
CA ASN A 236 5.21 -1.31 13.85
C ASN A 236 6.30 -1.25 14.93
N LEU A 237 6.90 -0.07 15.12
CA LEU A 237 7.89 0.18 16.17
C LEU A 237 7.27 0.01 17.55
N ALA A 238 6.08 0.58 17.80
CA ALA A 238 5.38 0.43 19.07
C ALA A 238 5.11 -1.05 19.38
N ARG A 239 4.67 -1.82 18.39
CA ARG A 239 4.52 -3.28 18.50
C ARG A 239 5.83 -3.98 18.88
N GLY A 240 6.89 -3.73 18.12
CA GLY A 240 8.18 -4.41 18.26
C GLY A 240 8.90 -4.07 19.56
N ILE A 241 9.05 -2.78 19.86
CA ILE A 241 9.76 -2.26 21.04
C ILE A 241 9.07 -2.68 22.34
N ARG A 242 7.73 -2.73 22.35
CA ARG A 242 6.95 -3.15 23.52
C ARG A 242 6.59 -4.63 23.53
N GLU A 243 7.10 -5.40 22.56
CA GLU A 243 6.80 -6.83 22.40
C GLU A 243 5.30 -7.17 22.43
N ALA A 244 4.46 -6.24 21.96
CA ALA A 244 3.03 -6.39 21.95
C ALA A 244 2.58 -7.16 20.70
N PRO A 245 1.49 -7.96 20.77
CA PRO A 245 0.90 -8.59 19.59
C PRO A 245 0.43 -7.59 18.53
N VAL A 246 -0.08 -6.43 18.97
CA VAL A 246 -0.56 -5.36 18.10
C VAL A 246 0.07 -4.04 18.49
N GLY A 247 0.53 -3.30 17.48
CA GLY A 247 0.92 -1.90 17.60
C GLY A 247 -0.08 -0.99 16.90
N LEU A 248 -0.32 0.18 17.48
CA LEU A 248 -1.22 1.20 16.95
C LEU A 248 -0.53 2.57 16.98
N ALA A 249 -0.66 3.33 15.90
CA ALA A 249 -0.32 4.74 15.90
C ALA A 249 -1.55 5.55 15.50
N ALA A 250 -1.78 6.67 16.20
CA ALA A 250 -2.86 7.60 15.92
C ALA A 250 -2.32 9.00 15.59
N GLU A 251 -2.88 9.67 14.59
CA GLU A 251 -2.66 11.09 14.31
C GLU A 251 -3.96 11.86 14.51
N GLU A 252 -3.93 12.94 15.27
CA GLU A 252 -5.07 13.82 15.47
C GLU A 252 -5.36 14.67 14.22
N ARG A 253 -6.62 14.68 13.80
CA ARG A 253 -7.14 15.60 12.78
C ARG A 253 -8.51 16.12 13.18
N GLY A 254 -8.54 17.32 13.76
CA GLY A 254 -9.76 17.86 14.35
C GLY A 254 -10.29 16.93 15.45
N ASP A 255 -11.53 16.45 15.28
CA ASP A 255 -12.21 15.57 16.24
C ASP A 255 -12.03 14.07 15.98
N ILE A 256 -11.23 13.71 14.98
CA ILE A 256 -10.93 12.31 14.64
C ILE A 256 -9.46 11.97 14.87
N TYR A 257 -9.20 10.67 15.05
CA TYR A 257 -7.90 10.05 14.86
C TYR A 257 -7.84 9.34 13.51
N VAL A 258 -6.74 9.54 12.79
CA VAL A 258 -6.31 8.67 11.69
C VAL A 258 -5.41 7.59 12.28
N LEU A 259 -5.77 6.33 12.07
CA LEU A 259 -5.14 5.18 12.69
C LEU A 259 -4.31 4.37 11.69
N SER A 260 -3.20 3.84 12.18
CA SER A 260 -2.46 2.76 11.54
C SER A 260 -2.16 1.66 12.56
N LEU A 261 -2.47 0.42 12.20
CA LEU A 261 -2.29 -0.75 13.06
C LEU A 261 -1.37 -1.78 12.39
N ARG A 262 -0.57 -2.47 13.19
CA ARG A 262 0.33 -3.55 12.76
C ARG A 262 0.24 -4.71 13.73
N SER A 263 0.18 -5.95 13.24
CA SER A 263 0.08 -7.13 14.09
C SER A 263 0.98 -8.28 13.63
N ILE A 264 1.21 -9.22 14.53
CA ILE A 264 1.65 -10.57 14.19
C ILE A 264 0.61 -11.55 14.73
N GLY A 265 -0.04 -12.30 13.83
CA GLY A 265 -0.96 -13.38 14.21
C GLY A 265 -2.35 -12.92 14.68
N VAL A 266 -2.70 -11.64 14.51
CA VAL A 266 -4.04 -11.09 14.79
C VAL A 266 -4.61 -10.54 13.50
N ASP A 267 -5.82 -10.96 13.13
CA ASP A 267 -6.50 -10.46 11.93
C ASP A 267 -7.13 -9.08 12.15
N LEU A 268 -6.35 -8.04 11.83
CA LEU A 268 -6.74 -6.64 11.98
C LEU A 268 -7.84 -6.24 11.01
N ASN A 269 -7.87 -6.81 9.80
CA ASN A 269 -8.90 -6.49 8.83
C ASN A 269 -10.27 -6.99 9.31
N ALA A 270 -10.34 -8.23 9.80
CA ALA A 270 -11.59 -8.78 10.33
C ALA A 270 -12.10 -7.96 11.53
N PHE A 271 -11.21 -7.59 12.46
CA PHE A 271 -11.57 -6.73 13.59
C PHE A 271 -12.06 -5.35 13.14
N LEU A 272 -11.30 -4.64 12.30
CA LEU A 272 -11.63 -3.27 11.91
C LEU A 272 -12.89 -3.21 11.05
N ARG A 273 -13.16 -4.19 10.19
CA ARG A 273 -14.42 -4.25 9.44
C ARG A 273 -15.63 -4.40 10.36
N GLU A 274 -15.53 -5.26 11.37
CA GLU A 274 -16.59 -5.41 12.38
C GLU A 274 -16.79 -4.12 13.17
N PHE A 275 -15.70 -3.53 13.65
CA PHE A 275 -15.72 -2.27 14.41
C PHE A 275 -16.28 -1.11 13.58
N ALA A 276 -15.84 -0.98 12.32
CA ALA A 276 -16.29 0.02 11.36
C ALA A 276 -17.80 -0.05 11.16
N ARG A 277 -18.34 -1.24 10.88
CA ARG A 277 -19.77 -1.46 10.72
C ARG A 277 -20.57 -1.17 11.99
N LYS A 278 -20.05 -1.56 13.16
CA LYS A 278 -20.73 -1.40 14.45
C LYS A 278 -20.83 0.08 14.88
N TYR A 279 -19.84 0.89 14.54
CA TYR A 279 -19.73 2.27 15.00
C TYR A 279 -19.90 3.32 13.89
N ASP A 280 -20.25 2.89 12.67
CA ASP A 280 -20.39 3.76 11.49
C ASP A 280 -19.13 4.62 11.25
N VAL A 281 -17.97 3.96 11.27
CA VAL A 281 -16.65 4.57 11.03
C VAL A 281 -15.94 3.89 9.86
N SER A 282 -14.81 4.43 9.41
CA SER A 282 -14.01 3.85 8.34
C SER A 282 -12.85 3.03 8.91
N GLY A 283 -12.65 1.80 8.42
CA GLY A 283 -11.51 0.97 8.78
C GLY A 283 -11.42 -0.34 8.00
N GLY A 284 -10.20 -0.80 7.75
CA GLY A 284 -9.92 -2.02 6.99
C GLY A 284 -8.45 -2.10 6.53
N GLY A 285 -8.11 -3.17 5.83
CA GLY A 285 -6.78 -3.35 5.23
C GLY A 285 -6.42 -4.82 5.05
N HIS A 286 -5.14 -5.15 5.25
CA HIS A 286 -4.63 -6.52 5.27
C HIS A 286 -4.73 -7.12 6.67
N LYS A 287 -4.61 -8.45 6.75
CA LYS A 287 -4.62 -9.22 8.00
C LYS A 287 -3.67 -8.64 9.05
N ASN A 288 -2.43 -8.28 8.65
CA ASN A 288 -1.38 -7.82 9.58
C ASN A 288 -1.10 -6.31 9.54
N ALA A 289 -1.75 -5.57 8.64
CA ALA A 289 -1.55 -4.14 8.47
C ALA A 289 -2.86 -3.50 8.01
N ALA A 290 -3.42 -2.64 8.85
CA ALA A 290 -4.71 -2.03 8.58
C ALA A 290 -4.77 -0.60 9.11
N GLY A 291 -5.76 0.16 8.69
CA GLY A 291 -5.93 1.56 9.10
C GLY A 291 -7.39 1.93 9.23
N GLY A 292 -7.64 3.15 9.68
CA GLY A 292 -9.01 3.65 9.83
C GLY A 292 -9.07 5.10 10.28
N ARG A 293 -10.29 5.61 10.38
CA ARG A 293 -10.59 6.94 10.91
C ARG A 293 -11.69 6.81 11.95
N VAL A 294 -11.42 7.23 13.18
CA VAL A 294 -12.37 7.12 14.30
C VAL A 294 -12.50 8.44 15.03
N PRO A 295 -13.69 8.82 15.53
CA PRO A 295 -13.83 9.90 16.50
C PRO A 295 -12.92 9.69 17.71
N LYS A 296 -12.34 10.77 18.24
CA LYS A 296 -11.49 10.72 19.44
C LYS A 296 -12.18 10.06 20.64
N SER A 297 -13.50 10.26 20.77
CA SER A 297 -14.34 9.65 21.81
C SER A 297 -14.44 8.13 21.73
N LEU A 298 -14.13 7.52 20.59
CA LEU A 298 -14.15 6.06 20.40
C LEU A 298 -12.77 5.41 20.55
N PHE A 299 -11.70 6.19 20.76
CA PHE A 299 -10.34 5.65 20.76
C PHE A 299 -10.09 4.62 21.86
N GLU A 300 -10.43 4.94 23.11
CA GLU A 300 -10.31 3.99 24.24
C GLU A 300 -11.14 2.73 24.00
N LYS A 301 -12.35 2.91 23.45
CA LYS A 301 -13.25 1.81 23.14
C LYS A 301 -12.69 0.87 22.07
N LEU A 302 -12.04 1.43 21.05
CA LEU A 302 -11.33 0.64 20.03
C LEU A 302 -10.23 -0.22 20.65
N ILE A 303 -9.43 0.35 21.55
CA ILE A 303 -8.36 -0.39 22.23
C ILE A 303 -8.94 -1.51 23.11
N ASP A 304 -10.03 -1.25 23.82
CA ASP A 304 -10.69 -2.25 24.69
C ASP A 304 -11.29 -3.40 23.88
N GLU A 305 -12.02 -3.09 22.81
CA GLU A 305 -12.60 -4.13 21.94
C GLU A 305 -11.53 -4.92 21.19
N LEU A 306 -10.42 -4.29 20.80
CA LEU A 306 -9.29 -4.97 20.18
C LEU A 306 -8.62 -5.94 21.16
N ASN A 307 -8.42 -5.53 22.42
CA ASN A 307 -7.92 -6.43 23.47
C ASN A 307 -8.84 -7.63 23.70
N TRP A 308 -10.15 -7.42 23.69
CA TRP A 308 -11.13 -8.48 23.82
C TRP A 308 -11.14 -9.43 22.60
N TYR A 309 -11.02 -8.88 21.40
CA TYR A 309 -10.89 -9.67 20.17
C TYR A 309 -9.68 -10.61 20.22
N ILE A 310 -8.53 -10.09 20.65
CA ILE A 310 -7.27 -10.86 20.79
C ILE A 310 -7.42 -11.96 21.85
N SER A 311 -8.07 -11.69 22.98
CA SER A 311 -8.22 -12.68 24.05
C SER A 311 -9.11 -13.87 23.63
N ARG A 312 -10.16 -13.61 22.85
CA ARG A 312 -11.04 -14.67 22.29
C ARG A 312 -10.32 -15.58 21.30
N GLN A 313 -9.48 -15.01 20.42
CA GLN A 313 -8.70 -15.83 19.47
C GLN A 313 -7.74 -16.77 20.20
N ARG A 314 -7.12 -16.29 21.30
CA ARG A 314 -6.23 -17.11 22.12
C ARG A 314 -6.97 -18.23 22.85
N GLN A 315 -8.16 -17.97 23.38
CA GLN A 315 -8.97 -19.00 24.07
C GLN A 315 -9.49 -20.08 23.11
N GLY A 316 -9.89 -19.70 21.89
CA GLY A 316 -10.34 -20.63 20.85
C GLY A 316 -9.26 -21.63 20.43
N LEU A 317 -7.99 -21.19 20.36
CA LEU A 317 -6.83 -22.04 20.06
C LEU A 317 -6.50 -23.05 21.17
N VAL A 318 -6.75 -22.69 22.44
CA VAL A 318 -6.52 -23.59 23.59
C VAL A 318 -7.63 -24.62 23.73
N SER A 319 -8.87 -24.30 23.33
CA SER A 319 -9.99 -25.25 23.32
C SER A 319 -10.01 -26.24 22.15
N SER A 320 -9.14 -26.05 21.16
CA SER A 320 -9.01 -26.90 19.96
C SER A 320 -7.76 -27.81 19.96
N GLN A 321 -7.03 -27.85 21.07
CA GLN A 321 -5.95 -28.81 21.34
C GLN A 321 -6.42 -29.83 22.37
#